data_AF-A0AAJ2WE43-F1
#
_entry.id   AF-A0AAJ2WE43-F1
#
_cell.length_a   1.000
_cell.length_b   1.000
_cell.length_c   1.000
_cell.angle_alpha   90.00
_cell.angle_beta   90.00
_cell.angle_gamma   90.00
#
_symmetry.space_group_name_H-M   'P 1'
#
loop_
_entity.id
_entity.type
_entity.pdbx_description
1 polymer ?
#
loop_
_entity_poly.entity_id
_entity_poly.type
_entity_poly.pdbx_seq_one_letter_code
_entity_poly.pdbx_strand_id
1 'polypeptide(L)' 'MTDGGYEDIDVISEYAKEAAEWAQALRLFEIGIEGKLEPKQIVARMEIAVALRRFCTEYRDDEK' A
#
# COMPACT_ATOMS: atom_id res chain seq x y z
N MET A 1 8.75 11.44 12.83
CA MET A 1 8.46 10.04 12.52
C MET A 1 7.18 9.69 13.27
N THR A 2 6.04 9.76 12.58
CA THR A 2 4.76 9.29 13.13
C THR A 2 4.66 7.79 12.88
N ASP A 3 4.50 7.08 13.97
CA ASP A 3 4.18 5.66 14.06
C ASP A 3 2.83 5.43 13.35
N GLY A 4 2.84 4.96 12.09
CA GLY A 4 1.59 4.65 11.35
C GLY A 4 1.40 5.21 9.93
N GLY A 5 2.41 5.85 9.32
CA GLY A 5 2.67 5.59 7.89
C GLY A 5 2.43 6.69 6.86
N TYR A 6 1.38 7.51 6.88
CA TYR A 6 1.13 8.50 5.78
C TYR A 6 0.15 9.61 6.21
N GLU A 7 0.31 10.80 5.64
CA GLU A 7 -0.39 12.04 6.08
C GLU A 7 -1.90 12.05 5.80
N ASP A 8 -2.37 11.22 4.89
CA ASP A 8 -3.74 11.22 4.38
C ASP A 8 -4.59 10.04 4.89
N ILE A 9 -4.22 9.49 6.05
CA ILE A 9 -4.96 8.41 6.70
C ILE A 9 -6.42 8.78 7.01
N ASP A 10 -6.70 10.06 7.29
CA ASP A 10 -8.04 10.55 7.63
C ASP A 10 -9.03 10.50 6.45
N VAL A 11 -8.54 10.43 5.21
CA VAL A 11 -9.40 10.32 4.01
C VAL A 11 -9.62 8.87 3.57
N ILE A 12 -9.00 7.90 4.26
CA ILE A 12 -9.22 6.46 4.08
C ILE A 12 -10.47 6.05 4.87
N SER A 13 -11.39 5.33 4.24
CA SER A 13 -12.57 4.80 4.93
C SER A 13 -12.17 3.74 5.96
N GLU A 14 -12.92 3.61 7.06
CA GLU A 14 -12.67 2.58 8.09
C GLU A 14 -12.51 1.18 7.49
N TYR A 15 -13.33 0.84 6.49
CA TYR A 15 -13.26 -0.42 5.76
C TYR A 15 -11.90 -0.66 5.09
N ALA A 16 -11.23 0.38 4.61
CA ALA A 16 -10.00 0.28 3.84
C ALA A 16 -8.73 0.49 4.69
N LYS A 17 -8.84 0.93 5.94
CA LYS A 17 -7.68 1.25 6.80
C LYS A 17 -6.77 0.05 7.03
N GLU A 18 -7.33 -1.06 7.49
CA GLU A 18 -6.57 -2.29 7.75
C GLU A 18 -5.86 -2.79 6.49
N ALA A 19 -6.56 -2.78 5.35
CA ALA A 19 -5.98 -3.19 4.07
C ALA A 19 -4.87 -2.24 3.60
N ALA A 20 -5.02 -0.92 3.82
CA ALA A 20 -4.02 0.08 3.47
C ALA A 20 -2.75 -0.06 4.34
N GLU A 21 -2.91 -0.26 5.64
CA GLU A 21 -1.81 -0.54 6.58
C GLU A 21 -1.06 -1.81 6.20
N TRP A 22 -1.78 -2.89 5.91
CA TRP A 22 -1.20 -4.14 5.42
C TRP A 22 -0.41 -3.92 4.13
N ALA A 23 -1.00 -3.28 3.12
CA ALA A 23 -0.35 -3.08 1.83
C ALA A 23 0.95 -2.25 1.95
N GLN A 24 1.00 -1.34 2.92
CA GLN A 24 2.15 -0.48 3.16
C GLN A 24 3.23 -1.14 4.01
N ALA A 25 2.84 -1.94 5.00
CA ALA A 25 3.77 -2.81 5.73
C ALA A 25 4.53 -3.74 4.75
N LEU A 26 3.83 -4.21 3.71
CA LEU A 26 4.39 -5.05 2.66
C LEU A 26 5.03 -4.28 1.48
N ARG A 27 5.01 -2.93 1.51
CA ARG A 27 5.51 -2.05 0.43
C ARG A 27 4.98 -2.43 -0.97
N LEU A 28 3.73 -2.88 -1.03
CA LEU A 28 3.08 -3.24 -2.30
C LEU A 28 2.92 -2.03 -3.20
N PHE A 29 2.62 -0.88 -2.59
CA PHE A 29 2.55 0.42 -3.23
C PHE A 29 3.66 1.32 -2.69
N GLU A 30 4.13 2.26 -3.52
CA GLU A 30 5.06 3.29 -3.09
C GLU A 30 4.29 4.44 -2.47
N ILE A 31 4.82 5.02 -1.40
CA ILE A 31 4.29 6.25 -0.83
C ILE A 31 4.62 7.38 -1.81
N GLY A 32 3.63 8.22 -2.10
CA GLY A 32 3.78 9.37 -2.98
C GLY A 32 4.82 10.37 -2.47
N ILE A 33 5.16 11.34 -3.32
CA ILE A 33 6.29 12.28 -3.14
C ILE A 33 6.22 13.09 -1.82
N GLU A 34 5.03 13.21 -1.22
CA GLU A 34 4.79 13.95 0.02
C GLU A 34 4.45 13.08 1.24
N GLY A 35 4.82 11.79 1.25
CA GLY A 35 4.49 10.95 2.40
C GLY A 35 3.00 10.58 2.48
N LYS A 36 2.29 10.59 1.34
CA LYS A 36 0.86 10.31 1.21
C LYS A 36 0.63 9.00 0.47
N LEU A 37 -0.41 8.26 0.84
CA LEU A 37 -0.84 7.04 0.16
C LEU A 37 -1.68 7.35 -1.07
N GLU A 38 -2.32 8.51 -1.07
CA GLU A 38 -3.22 9.02 -2.09
C GLU A 38 -4.33 8.01 -2.48
N PRO A 39 -5.18 7.57 -1.53
CA PRO A 39 -6.11 6.44 -1.71
C PRO A 39 -7.19 6.67 -2.78
N LYS A 40 -7.33 7.90 -3.27
CA LYS A 40 -8.31 8.29 -4.29
C LYS A 40 -7.69 8.52 -5.67
N GLN A 41 -6.36 8.40 -5.82
CA GLN A 41 -5.69 8.50 -7.11
C GLN A 41 -6.05 7.32 -8.01
N ILE A 42 -6.02 7.57 -9.32
CA ILE A 42 -6.14 6.51 -10.31
C ILE A 42 -4.77 5.86 -10.45
N VAL A 43 -4.70 4.54 -10.23
CA VAL A 43 -3.48 3.76 -10.38
C VAL A 43 -3.42 3.16 -11.79
N ALA A 44 -2.26 3.23 -12.43
CA ALA A 44 -2.04 2.64 -13.75
C ALA A 44 -2.02 1.10 -13.66
N ARG A 45 -2.43 0.42 -14.74
CA ARG A 45 -2.41 -1.06 -14.80
C ARG A 45 -1.02 -1.66 -14.55
N MET A 46 0.03 -0.96 -14.97
CA MET A 46 1.42 -1.38 -14.73
C MET A 46 1.78 -1.36 -13.24
N GLU A 47 1.30 -0.38 -12.49
CA GLU A 47 1.57 -0.26 -11.05
C GLU A 47 0.87 -1.39 -10.29
N ILE A 48 -0.38 -1.71 -10.68
CA ILE A 48 -1.08 -2.88 -10.15
C ILE A 48 -0.32 -4.18 -10.48
N ALA A 49 0.21 -4.33 -11.69
CA ALA A 49 0.99 -5.51 -12.06
C ALA A 49 2.28 -5.64 -11.24
N VAL A 50 2.95 -4.53 -10.93
CA VAL A 50 4.13 -4.50 -10.04
C VAL A 50 3.75 -4.89 -8.62
N ALA A 51 2.68 -4.33 -8.07
CA ALA A 51 2.18 -4.67 -6.72
C ALA A 51 1.83 -6.17 -6.61
N LEU A 52 1.12 -6.71 -7.60
CA LEU A 52 0.78 -8.14 -7.67
C LEU A 52 2.03 -9.02 -7.77
N ARG A 53 3.04 -8.61 -8.57
CA ARG A 53 4.30 -9.33 -8.69
C ARG A 53 5.05 -9.34 -7.35
N ARG A 54 5.17 -8.19 -6.67
CA ARG A 54 5.80 -8.07 -5.34
C ARG A 54 5.12 -9.02 -4.36
N PHE A 55 3.79 -8.98 -4.26
CA PHE A 55 3.03 -9.89 -3.40
C PHE A 55 3.31 -11.38 -3.69
N CYS A 56 3.24 -11.78 -4.97
CA CYS A 56 3.44 -13.19 -5.36
C CYS A 56 4.87 -13.70 -5.20
N THR A 57 5.87 -12.83 -5.12
CA THR A 57 7.29 -13.22 -5.05
C THR A 57 7.84 -13.13 -3.64
N GLU A 58 7.44 -12.12 -2.88
CA GLU A 58 7.99 -11.87 -1.55
C GLU A 58 7.15 -12.52 -0.43
N TYR A 59 5.84 -12.70 -0.62
CA TYR A 59 4.92 -13.13 0.47
C TYR A 59 4.19 -14.44 0.20
N ARG A 60 4.09 -14.88 -1.05
CA ARG A 60 3.40 -16.14 -1.37
C ARG A 60 4.24 -17.38 -1.03
N ASP A 61 5.55 -17.24 -0.92
CA ASP A 61 6.47 -18.35 -0.66
C ASP A 61 6.90 -18.48 0.82
N ASP A 62 6.28 -17.71 1.74
CA ASP A 62 6.48 -17.81 3.21
C ASP A 62 5.75 -19.02 3.85
N GLU A 63 5.28 -19.99 3.06
CA GLU A 63 4.90 -21.35 3.53
C GLU A 63 6.13 -22.28 3.67
N LYS A 64 7.20 -21.83 4.35
CA LYS A 64 8.32 -22.69 4.74
C LYS A 64 8.54 -22.77 6.25
#